data_AF-A0A7W1FFV8-F1
#
_entry.id   AF-A0A7W1FFV8-F1
#
_cell.length_a   1.000
_cell.length_b   1.000
_cell.length_c   1.000
_cell.angle_alpha   90.00
_cell.angle_beta   90.00
_cell.angle_gamma   90.00
#
_symmetry.space_group_name_H-M   'P 1'
#
loop_
_entity.id
_entity.type
_entity.pdbx_description
1 polymer ?
#
loop_
_entity_poly.entity_id
_entity_poly.type
_entity_poly.pdbx_seq_one_letter_code
_entity_poly.pdbx_strand_id
1 'polypeptide(L)'
;MSKKLSIIAIVLVIVGAIAGGIFGRLPMTSSADTSMTREKVVADYREALAVIDENYVGKIDHEKVSESSIQGMLYTLDPHSAFFTRDEFRKLYEDQQSQ
;
A
#
# COMPACT_ATOMS: atom_id res chain seq x y z
N MET A 1 48.17 -23.96 33.64
CA MET A 1 46.99 -23.09 33.88
C MET A 1 46.21 -22.72 32.60
N SER A 2 46.61 -23.16 31.40
CA SER A 2 45.96 -22.80 30.11
C SER A 2 44.68 -23.57 29.78
N LYS A 3 44.50 -24.80 30.30
CA LYS A 3 43.33 -25.64 30.00
C LYS A 3 42.01 -25.02 30.50
N LYS A 4 42.04 -24.33 31.64
CA LYS A 4 40.87 -23.63 32.20
C LYS A 4 40.46 -22.43 31.34
N LEU A 5 41.43 -21.71 30.76
CA LEU A 5 41.19 -20.58 29.87
C LEU A 5 40.60 -21.03 28.52
N SER A 6 41.06 -22.15 27.95
CA SER A 6 40.44 -22.73 26.74
C SER A 6 39.00 -23.17 26.95
N ILE A 7 38.68 -23.74 28.12
CA ILE A 7 37.30 -24.14 28.46
C ILE A 7 36.40 -22.91 28.56
N ILE A 8 36.86 -21.84 29.21
CA ILE A 8 36.11 -20.58 29.33
C ILE A 8 35.85 -19.96 27.96
N ALA A 9 36.83 -19.95 27.06
CA ALA A 9 36.69 -19.42 25.71
C ALA A 9 35.64 -20.19 24.89
N ILE A 10 35.63 -21.52 24.98
CA ILE A 10 34.64 -22.37 24.29
C ILE A 10 33.23 -22.11 24.81
N VAL A 11 33.06 -22.02 26.13
CA VAL A 11 31.75 -21.73 26.73
C VAL A 11 31.24 -20.37 26.28
N LEU A 12 32.12 -19.36 26.22
CA LEU A 12 31.76 -18.01 25.80
C LEU A 12 31.31 -17.98 24.32
N VAL A 13 31.98 -18.71 23.44
CA VAL A 13 31.59 -18.85 22.03
C VAL A 13 30.24 -19.56 21.89
N ILE A 14 30.00 -20.63 22.65
CA ILE A 14 28.73 -21.38 22.61
C ILE A 14 27.58 -20.51 23.12
N VAL A 15 27.76 -19.80 24.23
CA VAL A 15 26.74 -18.88 24.76
C VAL A 15 26.47 -17.74 23.80
N GLY A 16 27.51 -17.17 23.18
CA GLY A 16 27.37 -16.13 22.15
C GLY A 16 26.62 -16.63 20.91
N ALA A 17 26.86 -17.87 20.46
CA ALA A 17 26.16 -18.47 19.33
C ALA A 17 24.68 -18.77 19.65
N ILE A 18 24.37 -19.23 20.86
CA ILE A 18 22.99 -19.48 21.29
C ILE A 18 22.24 -18.16 21.46
N ALA A 19 22.85 -17.16 22.10
CA ALA A 19 22.27 -15.83 22.23
C ALA A 19 22.09 -15.17 20.86
N GLY A 20 23.11 -15.21 20.00
CA GLY A 20 23.03 -14.68 18.64
C GLY A 20 22.02 -15.43 17.76
N GLY A 21 21.85 -16.75 17.95
CA GLY A 21 20.86 -17.55 17.21
C GLY A 21 19.41 -17.34 17.68
N ILE A 22 19.19 -17.04 18.98
CA ILE A 22 17.86 -16.75 19.53
C ILE A 22 17.49 -15.28 19.29
N PHE A 23 18.40 -14.33 19.54
CA PHE A 23 18.16 -12.90 19.42
C PHE A 23 18.41 -12.34 18.00
N GLY A 24 19.22 -13.01 17.17
CA GLY A 24 19.52 -12.60 15.80
C GLY A 24 18.42 -12.91 14.77
N ARG A 25 17.28 -13.47 15.20
CA ARG A 25 16.09 -13.68 14.36
C ARG A 25 15.11 -12.50 14.40
N LEU A 26 15.55 -11.33 14.86
CA LEU A 26 14.82 -10.11 14.55
C LEU A 26 14.86 -9.94 13.03
N PRO A 27 13.70 -9.91 12.34
CA PRO A 27 13.70 -9.56 10.93
C PRO A 27 14.25 -8.14 10.85
N MET A 28 15.48 -8.03 10.35
CA MET A 28 16.01 -6.77 9.89
C MET A 28 15.26 -6.47 8.59
N THR A 29 14.02 -5.99 8.70
CA THR A 29 13.18 -5.51 7.60
C THR A 29 13.74 -4.16 7.13
N SER A 30 15.01 -4.14 6.73
CA SER A 30 15.61 -3.05 5.96
C SER A 30 15.48 -3.39 4.49
N SER A 31 14.25 -3.35 4.02
CA SER A 31 13.91 -3.10 2.63
C SER A 31 12.49 -2.56 2.70
N ALA A 32 12.39 -1.25 2.95
CA ALA A 32 11.20 -0.53 2.54
C ALA A 32 11.08 -0.78 1.04
N ASP A 33 10.23 -1.73 0.67
CA ASP A 33 9.88 -1.98 -0.72
C ASP A 33 9.17 -0.70 -1.19
N THR A 34 9.95 0.23 -1.76
CA THR A 34 9.47 1.48 -2.37
C THR A 34 8.80 1.18 -3.72
N SER A 35 8.56 -0.10 -4.04
CA SER A 35 7.72 -0.47 -5.17
C SER A 35 6.28 -0.05 -4.86
N MET A 36 5.72 0.81 -5.71
CA MET A 36 4.29 1.11 -5.72
C MET A 36 3.56 -0.16 -6.19
N THR A 37 3.09 -0.97 -5.24
CA THR A 37 2.27 -2.15 -5.53
C THR A 37 0.80 -1.75 -5.68
N ARG A 38 0.03 -2.57 -6.38
CA ARG A 38 -1.43 -2.36 -6.53
C ARG A 38 -2.11 -2.30 -5.16
N GLU A 39 -1.69 -3.16 -4.25
CA GLU A 39 -2.21 -3.26 -2.89
C GLU A 39 -1.98 -1.97 -2.12
N LYS A 40 -0.81 -1.35 -2.31
CA LYS A 40 -0.48 -0.07 -1.68
C LYS A 40 -1.33 1.08 -2.22
N VAL A 41 -1.53 1.16 -3.53
CA VAL A 41 -2.42 2.17 -4.14
C VAL A 41 -3.86 2.04 -3.60
N VAL A 42 -4.36 0.82 -3.45
CA VAL A 42 -5.69 0.57 -2.86
C VAL A 42 -5.72 0.96 -1.39
N ALA A 43 -4.65 0.69 -0.63
CA ALA A 43 -4.54 1.09 0.77
C ALA A 43 -4.53 2.62 0.92
N ASP A 44 -3.73 3.32 0.13
CA ASP A 44 -3.62 4.79 0.14
C ASP A 44 -4.96 5.44 -0.23
N TYR A 45 -5.68 4.89 -1.22
CA TYR A 45 -7.02 5.35 -1.57
C TYR A 45 -8.03 5.18 -0.43
N ARG A 46 -8.00 4.03 0.26
CA ARG A 46 -8.88 3.77 1.41
C ARG A 46 -8.57 4.68 2.60
N GLU A 47 -7.30 4.96 2.85
CA GLU A 47 -6.88 5.88 3.90
C GLU A 47 -7.36 7.30 3.58
N ALA A 48 -7.20 7.76 2.34
CA ALA A 48 -7.71 9.06 1.91
C ALA A 48 -9.23 9.17 2.10
N LEU A 49 -9.99 8.14 1.74
CA LEU A 49 -11.44 8.10 1.99
C LEU A 49 -11.79 8.15 3.47
N ALA A 50 -11.08 7.41 4.33
CA ALA A 50 -11.32 7.42 5.77
C ALA A 50 -11.09 8.81 6.38
N VAL A 51 -10.01 9.49 5.96
CA VAL A 51 -9.73 10.86 6.39
C VAL A 51 -10.84 11.82 5.94
N ILE A 52 -11.35 11.67 4.71
CA ILE A 52 -12.46 12.48 4.21
C ILE A 52 -13.73 12.21 5.02
N ASP A 53 -14.06 10.94 5.26
CA ASP A 53 -15.23 10.52 6.04
C ASP A 53 -15.22 11.08 7.48
N GLU A 54 -14.05 11.08 8.12
CA GLU A 54 -13.91 11.56 9.50
C GLU A 54 -13.96 13.09 9.64
N ASN A 55 -13.49 13.82 8.62
CA ASN A 55 -13.25 15.26 8.74
C ASN A 55 -14.21 16.13 7.92
N TYR A 56 -14.98 15.55 6.99
CA TYR A 56 -15.92 16.31 6.18
C TYR A 56 -17.23 16.55 6.92
N VAL A 57 -17.66 17.81 6.96
CA VAL A 57 -18.85 18.26 7.72
C VAL A 57 -20.17 17.79 7.10
N GLY A 58 -20.18 17.49 5.80
CA GLY A 58 -21.40 17.21 5.04
C GLY A 58 -21.67 15.72 4.79
N LYS A 59 -22.77 15.45 4.08
CA LYS A 59 -23.01 14.11 3.52
C LYS A 59 -22.05 13.86 2.37
N ILE A 60 -21.35 12.74 2.43
CA ILE A 60 -20.45 12.30 1.37
C ILE A 60 -21.22 11.38 0.43
N ASP A 61 -21.05 11.62 -0.86
CA ASP A 61 -21.51 10.74 -1.92
C ASP A 61 -20.30 9.91 -2.39
N HIS A 62 -20.17 8.71 -1.83
CA HIS A 62 -19.03 7.82 -2.11
C HIS A 62 -18.96 7.39 -3.57
N GLU A 63 -20.09 7.31 -4.27
CA GLU A 63 -20.13 6.99 -5.70
C GLU A 63 -19.48 8.13 -6.48
N LYS A 64 -19.95 9.36 -6.28
CA LYS A 64 -19.40 10.54 -6.97
C LYS A 64 -17.92 10.79 -6.67
N VAL A 65 -17.50 10.59 -5.41
CA VAL A 65 -16.08 10.71 -5.02
C VAL A 65 -15.23 9.66 -5.73
N SER A 66 -15.71 8.42 -5.82
CA SER A 66 -15.00 7.35 -6.50
C SER A 66 -14.88 7.59 -8.00
N GLU A 67 -15.98 7.99 -8.66
CA GLU A 67 -15.99 8.34 -10.09
C GLU A 67 -15.02 9.49 -10.39
N SER A 68 -15.05 10.56 -9.58
CA SER A 68 -14.15 11.72 -9.73
C SER A 68 -12.69 11.34 -9.50
N SER A 69 -12.42 10.42 -8.57
CA SER A 69 -11.06 9.92 -8.31
C SER A 69 -10.52 9.12 -9.49
N ILE A 70 -11.34 8.27 -10.10
CA ILE A 70 -10.98 7.52 -11.32
C ILE A 70 -10.73 8.48 -12.48
N GLN A 71 -11.62 9.47 -12.68
CA GLN A 71 -11.45 10.49 -13.70
C GLN A 71 -10.13 11.26 -13.53
N GLY A 72 -9.77 11.65 -12.30
CA GLY A 72 -8.50 12.33 -12.00
C GLY A 72 -7.27 11.45 -12.31
N MET A 73 -7.34 10.15 -11.97
CA MET A 73 -6.28 9.20 -12.31
C MET A 73 -6.10 9.07 -13.83
N LEU A 74 -7.20 8.98 -14.59
CA LEU A 74 -7.14 8.90 -16.06
C LEU A 74 -6.61 10.20 -16.68
N TYR A 75 -7.03 11.36 -16.18
CA TYR A 75 -6.58 12.66 -16.66
C TYR A 75 -5.06 12.87 -16.48
N THR A 76 -4.47 12.22 -15.48
CA THR A 76 -3.02 12.22 -15.26
C THR A 76 -2.25 11.46 -16.35
N LEU A 77 -2.90 10.51 -17.04
CA LEU A 77 -2.30 9.74 -18.13
C LEU A 77 -2.44 10.45 -19.48
N ASP A 78 -3.62 10.97 -19.76
CA ASP A 78 -3.92 11.73 -20.98
C ASP A 78 -5.11 12.68 -20.72
N PRO A 79 -5.00 13.98 -21.02
CA PRO A 79 -6.11 14.93 -20.87
C PRO A 79 -7.37 14.59 -21.67
N HIS A 80 -7.27 13.72 -22.67
CA HIS A 80 -8.41 13.23 -23.45
C HIS A 80 -9.03 11.94 -22.91
N SER A 81 -8.42 11.30 -21.91
CA SER A 81 -9.02 10.13 -21.26
C SER A 81 -10.18 10.54 -20.36
N ALA A 82 -11.34 9.91 -20.59
CA ALA A 82 -12.56 10.14 -19.81
C ALA A 82 -13.10 8.82 -19.26
N PHE A 83 -13.50 8.85 -17.99
CA PHE A 83 -14.31 7.84 -17.33
C PHE A 83 -15.78 8.15 -17.62
N PHE A 84 -16.52 7.15 -18.09
CA PHE A 84 -17.96 7.26 -18.30
C PHE A 84 -18.68 6.52 -17.18
N THR A 85 -19.56 7.23 -16.49
CA THR A 85 -20.54 6.59 -15.59
C THR A 85 -21.48 5.71 -16.40
N ARG A 86 -22.19 4.80 -15.73
CA ARG A 86 -23.12 3.88 -16.40
C ARG A 86 -24.17 4.61 -17.23
N ASP A 87 -24.69 5.70 -16.69
CA ASP A 87 -25.76 6.46 -17.33
C ASP A 87 -25.24 7.33 -18.47
N GLU A 88 -24.04 7.89 -18.37
CA GLU A 88 -23.38 8.60 -19.47
C GLU A 88 -23.03 7.67 -20.62
N PHE A 89 -22.50 6.48 -20.31
CA PHE A 89 -22.21 5.47 -21.33
C PHE A 89 -23.49 5.02 -22.05
N ARG A 90 -24.60 4.86 -21.31
CA ARG A 90 -25.91 4.55 -21.91
C ARG A 90 -26.36 5.64 -22.86
N LYS A 91 -26.33 6.91 -22.43
CA LYS A 91 -26.72 8.05 -23.29
C LYS A 91 -25.86 8.14 -24.55
N LEU A 92 -24.54 7.98 -24.41
CA LEU A 92 -23.63 7.96 -25.54
C LEU A 92 -24.01 6.87 -26.55
N TYR A 93 -24.38 5.69 -26.07
CA TYR A 93 -24.82 4.60 -26.93
C TYR A 93 -26.16 4.91 -27.62
N GLU A 94 -27.12 5.49 -26.90
CA GLU A 94 -28.41 5.91 -27.46
C GLU A 94 -28.24 6.97 -28.56
N ASP A 95 -27.38 7.97 -28.34
CA ASP A 95 -27.07 9.01 -29.33
C ASP A 95 -26.41 8.43 -30.59
N GLN A 96 -25.53 7.43 -30.44
CA GLN A 96 -24.90 6.75 -31.57
C GLN A 96 -25.87 5.89 -32.38
N GLN A 97 -26.90 5.34 -31.76
CA GLN A 97 -27.93 4.54 -32.45
C GLN A 97 -28.95 5.43 -33.20
N SER A 98 -29.07 6.70 -32.83
CA SER A 98 -29.98 7.66 -33.47
C SER A 98 -29.40 8.35 -34.71
N GLN A 99 -28.11 8.16 -35.01
CA GLN A 99 -27.38 8.71 -36.16
C GLN A 99 -27.25 7.66 -37.27
#